data_AF-A0A164WT16-F1
#
_entry.id   AF-A0A164WT16-F1
#
_cell.length_a   1.000
_cell.length_b   1.000
_cell.length_c   1.000
_cell.angle_alpha   90.00
_cell.angle_beta   90.00
_cell.angle_gamma   90.00
#
_symmetry.space_group_name_H-M   'P 1'
#
loop_
_entity.id
_entity.type
_entity.pdbx_description
1 polymer ?
#
loop_
_entity_poly.entity_id
_entity_poly.type
_entity_poly.pdbx_seq_one_letter_code
_entity_poly.pdbx_strand_id
1 'polypeptide(L)'
;MLYSSSIPSLLTSERGRSGGGGHTALPSSNKNPSGSCSFNSVVDEDPTRAQHPRLWSESDVSRWLNWAIKEFSLEGVVLQHFRMRGRDMCAMGKENFLARTPPFMGDILWEHLEILQK
;
A
#
# COMPACT_ATOMS: atom_id res chain seq x y z
N MET A 1 -46.91 -7.80 39.62
CA MET A 1 -47.70 -6.70 39.00
C MET A 1 -48.04 -5.70 40.09
N LEU A 2 -47.76 -4.41 39.81
CA LEU A 2 -48.12 -3.20 40.57
C LEU A 2 -47.35 -2.89 41.87
N TYR A 3 -46.28 -2.11 41.75
CA TYR A 3 -46.03 -1.01 42.69
C TYR A 3 -45.72 0.26 41.88
N SER A 4 -46.60 1.24 42.07
CA SER A 4 -46.55 2.60 41.56
C SER A 4 -45.62 3.42 42.45
N SER A 5 -44.75 4.25 41.88
CA SER A 5 -44.25 5.46 42.55
C SER A 5 -43.75 6.47 41.52
N SER A 6 -44.62 7.43 41.28
CA SER A 6 -44.41 8.68 40.56
C SER A 6 -43.32 9.51 41.24
N ILE A 7 -42.40 10.09 40.46
CA ILE A 7 -41.72 11.34 40.82
C ILE A 7 -41.91 12.33 39.67
N PRO A 8 -42.58 13.47 39.90
CA PRO A 8 -42.76 14.50 38.89
C PRO A 8 -41.70 15.61 38.99
N SER A 9 -41.47 16.23 37.83
CA SER A 9 -40.98 17.61 37.61
C SER A 9 -39.52 17.93 37.96
N LEU A 10 -38.77 18.50 37.00
CA LEU A 10 -38.70 19.96 36.81
C LEU A 10 -37.95 20.30 35.52
N LEU A 11 -38.61 21.13 34.69
CA LEU A 11 -37.95 21.94 33.67
C LEU A 11 -36.85 22.78 34.33
N THR A 12 -35.67 22.81 33.74
CA THR A 12 -34.94 24.08 33.59
C THR A 12 -34.47 24.20 32.15
N SER A 13 -34.73 25.37 31.60
CA SER A 13 -34.56 25.77 30.22
C SER A 13 -33.27 26.55 30.12
N GLU A 14 -32.31 26.12 29.30
CA GLU A 14 -31.23 26.98 28.75
C GLU A 14 -30.86 26.41 27.36
N ARG A 15 -31.37 26.95 26.24
CA ARG A 15 -30.91 28.11 25.47
C ARG A 15 -29.47 27.99 24.94
N GLY A 16 -29.35 28.05 23.61
CA GLY A 16 -28.10 28.40 22.89
C GLY A 16 -27.74 27.37 21.81
N ARG A 17 -28.14 27.52 20.54
CA ARG A 17 -27.63 28.46 19.53
C ARG A 17 -26.18 28.13 19.09
N SER A 18 -26.11 27.60 17.85
CA SER A 18 -25.11 27.91 16.83
C SER A 18 -23.68 27.40 17.01
N GLY A 19 -23.14 26.81 15.93
CA GLY A 19 -21.71 26.73 15.74
C GLY A 19 -21.30 25.52 14.92
N GLY A 20 -21.31 25.68 13.59
CA GLY A 20 -20.51 24.81 12.73
C GLY A 20 -19.04 24.90 13.15
N GLY A 21 -18.38 23.75 13.17
CA GLY A 21 -16.96 23.64 13.43
C GLY A 21 -16.52 22.30 12.89
N GLY A 22 -16.02 22.32 11.66
CA GLY A 22 -15.49 21.15 10.98
C GLY A 22 -14.36 20.54 11.78
N HIS A 23 -14.66 19.45 12.48
CA HIS A 23 -13.69 18.41 12.72
C HIS A 23 -13.26 17.84 11.36
N THR A 24 -12.06 18.23 10.96
CA THR A 24 -11.28 17.64 9.89
C THR A 24 -11.41 16.12 9.93
N ALA A 25 -12.06 15.54 8.92
CA ALA A 25 -11.94 14.13 8.63
C ALA A 25 -10.44 13.84 8.43
N LEU A 26 -9.82 13.16 9.38
CA LEU A 26 -8.53 12.53 9.16
C LEU A 26 -8.72 11.60 7.95
N PRO A 27 -7.93 11.71 6.88
CA PRO A 27 -8.00 10.73 5.81
C PRO A 27 -7.69 9.38 6.43
N SER A 28 -8.61 8.43 6.24
CA SER A 28 -8.45 7.03 6.65
C SER A 28 -7.07 6.56 6.26
N SER A 29 -6.17 6.46 7.24
CA SER A 29 -4.98 5.63 7.13
C SER A 29 -5.49 4.20 7.18
N ASN A 30 -6.05 3.74 6.06
CA ASN A 30 -6.49 2.38 5.84
C ASN A 30 -5.23 1.51 5.76
N LYS A 31 -4.59 1.29 6.92
CA LYS A 31 -3.63 0.22 7.11
C LYS A 31 -4.46 -1.06 7.08
N ASN A 32 -4.60 -1.62 5.88
CA ASN A 32 -5.17 -2.93 5.68
C ASN A 32 -4.47 -3.93 6.63
N PRO A 33 -5.19 -4.58 7.57
CA PRO A 33 -4.59 -5.41 8.61
C PRO A 33 -4.40 -6.89 8.20
N SER A 34 -4.40 -7.23 6.91
CA SER A 34 -4.09 -8.61 6.48
C SER A 34 -2.63 -8.71 6.03
N GLY A 35 -1.81 -9.37 6.83
CA GLY A 35 -0.35 -9.50 6.72
C GLY A 35 0.17 -10.33 5.54
N SER A 36 -0.29 -10.05 4.33
CA SER A 36 0.47 -10.31 3.11
C SER A 36 -0.08 -9.40 2.02
N CYS A 37 0.49 -8.21 1.89
CA CYS A 37 0.12 -7.32 0.80
C CYS A 37 0.71 -7.90 -0.50
N SER A 38 0.00 -8.81 -1.16
CA SER A 38 0.45 -9.32 -2.46
C SER A 38 0.56 -8.16 -3.45
N PHE A 39 1.64 -8.09 -4.23
CA PHE A 39 1.85 -7.04 -5.25
C PHE A 39 0.64 -6.88 -6.19
N ASN A 40 -0.06 -7.99 -6.50
CA ASN A 40 -1.29 -7.99 -7.29
C ASN A 40 -2.42 -7.15 -6.67
N SER A 41 -2.47 -6.98 -5.36
CA SER A 41 -3.45 -6.12 -4.69
C SER A 41 -3.09 -4.63 -4.80
N VAL A 42 -1.89 -4.28 -5.25
CA VAL A 42 -1.40 -2.90 -5.39
C VAL A 42 -1.70 -2.34 -6.79
N VAL A 43 -1.95 -3.21 -7.77
CA VAL A 43 -2.36 -2.81 -9.13
C VAL A 43 -3.89 -2.84 -9.26
N ASP A 44 -4.50 -1.67 -9.45
CA ASP A 44 -5.96 -1.53 -9.53
C ASP A 44 -6.52 -1.90 -10.93
N GLU A 45 -5.68 -1.85 -11.98
CA GLU A 45 -6.17 -1.80 -13.37
C GLU A 45 -6.17 -3.13 -14.14
N ASP A 46 -5.37 -4.13 -13.76
CA ASP A 46 -5.44 -5.49 -14.34
C ASP A 46 -4.57 -6.49 -13.55
N PRO A 47 -5.14 -7.58 -13.01
CA PRO A 47 -4.39 -8.57 -12.23
C PRO A 47 -3.46 -9.43 -13.09
N THR A 48 -3.67 -9.54 -14.40
CA THR A 48 -2.81 -10.37 -15.28
C THR A 48 -1.49 -9.68 -15.59
N ARG A 49 -1.49 -8.34 -15.72
CA ARG A 49 -0.29 -7.53 -15.92
C ARG A 49 0.64 -7.61 -14.72
N ALA A 50 0.14 -7.61 -13.50
CA ALA A 50 0.99 -7.75 -12.31
C ALA A 50 1.58 -9.15 -12.12
N GLN A 51 0.91 -10.18 -12.61
CA GLN A 51 1.40 -11.56 -12.61
C GLN A 51 2.47 -11.83 -13.67
N HIS A 52 2.74 -10.89 -14.57
CA HIS A 52 3.72 -11.11 -15.64
C HIS A 52 4.71 -9.96 -15.72
N PRO A 53 5.92 -10.10 -15.15
CA PRO A 53 6.93 -9.03 -15.18
C PRO A 53 7.29 -8.59 -16.60
N ARG A 54 7.13 -9.45 -17.61
CA ARG A 54 7.33 -9.07 -19.03
C ARG A 54 6.32 -8.03 -19.54
N LEU A 55 5.13 -7.94 -18.94
CA LEU A 55 4.08 -7.00 -19.30
C LEU A 55 4.15 -5.69 -18.50
N TRP A 56 5.07 -5.58 -17.54
CA TRP A 56 5.19 -4.39 -16.72
C TRP A 56 5.69 -3.21 -17.54
N SER A 57 4.99 -2.08 -17.41
CA SER A 57 5.47 -0.79 -17.87
C SER A 57 6.44 -0.19 -16.85
N GLU A 58 7.14 0.89 -17.20
CA GLU A 58 8.04 1.60 -16.26
C GLU A 58 7.34 1.98 -14.94
N SER A 59 6.07 2.38 -15.03
CA SER A 59 5.23 2.72 -13.88
C SER A 59 4.96 1.52 -12.97
N ASP A 60 4.75 0.33 -13.55
CA ASP A 60 4.48 -0.90 -12.81
C ASP A 60 5.73 -1.40 -12.10
N VAL A 61 6.89 -1.36 -12.77
CA VAL A 61 8.20 -1.65 -12.17
C VAL A 61 8.45 -0.73 -10.98
N SER A 62 8.17 0.57 -11.14
CA SER A 62 8.32 1.55 -10.05
C SER A 62 7.39 1.27 -8.88
N ARG A 63 6.14 0.86 -9.15
CA ARG A 63 5.16 0.50 -8.12
C ARG A 63 5.57 -0.78 -7.39
N TRP A 64 6.06 -1.78 -8.11
CA TRP A 64 6.60 -3.02 -7.55
C TRP A 64 7.79 -2.75 -6.65
N LEU A 65 8.77 -1.98 -7.12
CA LEU A 65 9.92 -1.60 -6.30
C LEU A 65 9.49 -0.86 -5.04
N ASN A 66 8.59 0.12 -5.15
CA ASN A 66 8.11 0.88 -4.00
C ASN A 66 7.36 0.00 -2.99
N TRP A 67 6.61 -0.99 -3.47
CA TRP A 67 6.01 -2.01 -2.62
C TRP A 67 7.08 -2.87 -1.94
N ALA A 68 8.05 -3.39 -2.68
CA ALA A 68 9.12 -4.23 -2.14
C ALA A 68 10.00 -3.47 -1.13
N ILE A 69 10.30 -2.20 -1.40
CA ILE A 69 11.01 -1.32 -0.48
C ILE A 69 10.27 -1.18 0.83
N LYS A 70 8.93 -1.04 0.79
CA LYS A 70 8.12 -0.92 2.02
C LYS A 70 8.01 -2.25 2.77
N GLU A 71 7.82 -3.35 2.04
CA GLU A 71 7.65 -4.68 2.63
C GLU A 71 8.96 -5.17 3.29
N PHE A 72 10.09 -4.97 2.61
CA PHE A 72 11.42 -5.37 3.09
C PHE A 72 12.17 -4.25 3.82
N SER A 73 11.56 -3.06 3.99
CA SER A 73 12.20 -1.86 4.57
C SER A 73 13.56 -1.52 3.93
N LEU A 74 13.62 -1.55 2.59
CA LEU A 74 14.86 -1.33 1.81
C LEU A 74 15.12 0.17 1.61
N GLU A 75 15.81 0.79 2.55
CA GLU A 75 16.21 2.19 2.42
C GLU A 75 17.40 2.32 1.45
N GLY A 76 17.24 3.14 0.40
CA GLY A 76 18.32 3.44 -0.56
C GLY A 76 18.17 2.86 -1.97
N VAL A 77 17.10 2.12 -2.27
CA VAL A 77 16.81 1.73 -3.67
C VAL A 77 16.42 2.97 -4.47
N VAL A 78 17.19 3.29 -5.51
CA VAL A 78 16.88 4.41 -6.39
C VAL A 78 16.01 3.94 -7.54
N LEU A 79 14.69 4.19 -7.45
CA LEU A 79 13.69 3.91 -8.50
C LEU A 79 14.13 4.39 -9.90
N GLN A 80 14.86 5.50 -9.96
CA GLN A 80 15.41 6.04 -11.20
C GLN A 80 16.35 5.07 -11.94
N HIS A 81 17.08 4.20 -11.22
CA HIS A 81 17.96 3.20 -11.83
C HIS A 81 17.18 2.07 -12.52
N PHE A 82 15.90 1.94 -12.18
CA PHE A 82 14.96 0.94 -12.69
C PHE A 82 13.90 1.54 -13.61
N ARG A 83 14.17 2.71 -14.22
CA ARG A 83 13.37 3.28 -15.32
C ARG A 83 13.55 2.45 -16.60
N MET A 84 13.01 1.24 -16.57
CA MET A 84 12.94 0.32 -17.70
C MET A 84 11.63 -0.45 -17.63
N ARG A 85 11.22 -1.04 -18.75
CA ARG A 85 10.04 -1.92 -18.76
C ARG A 85 10.42 -3.26 -18.15
N GLY A 86 9.43 -3.99 -17.61
CA GLY A 86 9.75 -5.27 -16.98
C GLY A 86 10.22 -6.34 -17.97
N ARG A 87 9.95 -6.19 -19.27
CA ARG A 87 10.61 -6.98 -20.34
C ARG A 87 12.13 -6.79 -20.34
N ASP A 88 12.60 -5.56 -20.17
CA ASP A 88 14.02 -5.20 -20.21
C ASP A 88 14.71 -5.65 -18.91
N MET A 89 13.99 -5.54 -17.79
CA MET A 89 14.41 -6.07 -16.49
C MET A 89 14.53 -7.60 -16.49
N CYS A 90 13.57 -8.30 -17.10
CA CYS A 90 13.62 -9.77 -17.25
C CYS A 90 14.73 -10.18 -18.23
N ALA A 91 14.98 -9.38 -19.28
CA ALA A 91 16.02 -9.63 -20.27
C ALA A 91 17.46 -9.38 -19.74
N MET A 92 17.67 -8.44 -18.82
CA MET A 92 19.01 -8.14 -18.30
C MET A 92 19.58 -9.25 -17.41
N GLY A 93 18.71 -10.05 -16.78
CA GLY A 93 19.10 -11.13 -15.89
C GLY A 93 19.57 -10.68 -14.49
N LYS A 94 19.73 -11.67 -13.59
CA LYS A 94 20.06 -11.47 -12.17
C LYS A 94 21.34 -10.64 -11.97
N GLU A 95 22.38 -10.96 -12.72
CA GLU A 95 23.71 -10.34 -12.58
C GLU A 95 23.68 -8.82 -12.87
N ASN A 96 23.01 -8.41 -13.95
CA ASN A 96 22.88 -6.99 -14.29
C ASN A 96 21.96 -6.23 -13.32
N PHE A 97 20.96 -6.91 -12.77
CA PHE A 97 20.08 -6.34 -11.75
C PHE A 97 20.84 -6.08 -10.45
N LEU A 98 21.60 -7.08 -9.97
CA LEU A 98 22.47 -7.00 -8.80
C LEU A 98 23.54 -5.92 -8.96
N ALA A 99 24.13 -5.76 -10.15
CA ALA A 99 25.13 -4.73 -10.41
C ALA A 99 24.58 -3.29 -10.25
N ARG A 100 23.26 -3.11 -10.39
CA ARG A 100 22.58 -1.80 -10.25
C ARG A 100 22.02 -1.55 -8.85
N THR A 101 21.90 -2.60 -8.04
CA THR A 101 21.39 -2.52 -6.67
C THR A 101 22.51 -2.71 -5.65
N PRO A 102 22.33 -2.22 -4.42
CA PRO A 102 23.24 -2.56 -3.34
C PRO A 102 23.29 -4.09 -3.13
N PRO A 103 24.44 -4.65 -2.70
CA PRO A 103 24.52 -6.04 -2.26
C PRO A 103 23.48 -6.29 -1.15
N PHE A 104 22.98 -7.52 -1.02
CA PHE A 104 21.79 -7.92 -0.24
C PHE A 104 20.44 -7.48 -0.83
N MET A 105 20.33 -6.24 -1.27
CA MET A 105 19.06 -5.66 -1.73
C MET A 105 18.61 -6.24 -3.08
N GLY A 106 19.58 -6.42 -3.98
CA GLY A 106 19.32 -6.97 -5.32
C GLY A 106 18.87 -8.42 -5.29
N ASP A 107 19.39 -9.25 -4.37
CA ASP A 107 18.98 -10.65 -4.23
C ASP A 107 17.52 -10.77 -3.78
N ILE A 108 17.09 -10.00 -2.76
CA ILE A 108 15.70 -10.01 -2.25
C ILE A 108 14.71 -9.60 -3.35
N LEU A 109 15.02 -8.50 -4.06
CA LEU A 109 14.18 -8.01 -5.16
C LEU A 109 14.11 -9.03 -6.30
N TRP A 110 15.24 -9.63 -6.66
CA TRP A 110 15.29 -10.63 -7.72
C TRP A 110 14.50 -11.89 -7.36
N GLU A 111 14.60 -12.38 -6.13
CA GLU A 111 13.79 -13.51 -5.68
C GLU A 111 12.28 -13.24 -5.83
N HIS A 112 11.83 -12.04 -5.49
CA HIS A 112 10.44 -11.64 -5.69
C HIS A 112 10.04 -11.58 -7.17
N LEU A 113 10.94 -11.08 -8.02
CA LEU A 113 10.74 -11.09 -9.46
C LEU A 113 10.59 -12.53 -9.99
N GLU A 114 11.44 -13.44 -9.53
CA GLU A 114 11.41 -14.86 -9.92
C GLU A 114 10.12 -15.56 -9.52
N ILE A 115 9.56 -15.22 -8.35
CA ILE A 115 8.26 -15.72 -7.90
C ILE A 115 7.14 -15.20 -8.80
N LEU A 116 7.22 -13.94 -9.24
CA LEU A 116 6.21 -13.33 -10.12
C LEU A 116 6.28 -13.82 -11.56
N GLN A 117 7.39 -14.41 -12.02
CA GLN A 117 7.50 -14.99 -13.37
C GLN A 117 7.29 -16.51 -13.44
N LYS A 118 7.06 -17.16 -12.30
CA LYS A 118 6.75 -18.60 -12.19
C LYS A 118 5.26 -18.85 -12.35
#